data_AF-D1CT74-F1
#
_entry.id   AF-D1CT74-F1
#
_cell.length_a   1.000
_cell.length_b   1.000
_cell.length_c   1.000
_cell.angle_alpha   90.00
_cell.angle_beta   90.00
_cell.angle_gamma   90.00
#
_symmetry.space_group_name_H-M   'P 1'
#
loop_
_entity.id
_entity.type
_entity.pdbx_description
1 polymer ?
#
loop_
_entity_poly.entity_id
_entity_poly.type
_entity_poly.pdbx_seq_one_letter_code
_entity_poly.pdbx_strand_id
1 'polypeptide(L)'
;PEYESMARILAGESRFSRRVLAKLIIDRANRAKDAAIGTLLPSCQSDVTYVLYIGQGAAPSRYDHYRKDRAMTLRARCIAAKAVLPEKRFIVGVGLDAAGSKGSSEDFVLIDTLEWSDEVLKKAEDLRRDLGYFIEGRAVLAQFVEAEYPGSDISVDYRA
;
A
#
# COMPACT_ATOMS: atom_id res chain seq x y z
N PRO A 1 8.24 20.03 1.25
CA PRO A 1 7.96 19.48 2.60
C PRO A 1 7.49 18.01 2.55
N GLU A 2 6.28 17.70 2.05
CA GLU A 2 5.76 16.33 2.01
C GLU A 2 6.38 15.46 0.89
N TYR A 3 6.46 16.00 -0.34
CA TYR A 3 7.10 15.31 -1.46
C TYR A 3 8.58 14.99 -1.23
N GLU A 4 9.28 15.86 -0.49
CA GLU A 4 10.67 15.61 -0.12
C GLU A 4 10.79 14.44 0.85
N SER A 5 9.95 14.40 1.89
CA SER A 5 9.91 13.28 2.84
C SER A 5 9.57 11.97 2.12
N MET A 6 8.59 11.99 1.22
CA MET A 6 8.24 10.82 0.42
C MET A 6 9.41 10.37 -0.46
N ALA A 7 10.09 11.30 -1.14
CA ALA A 7 11.26 10.99 -1.96
C ALA A 7 12.40 10.38 -1.13
N ARG A 8 12.65 10.88 0.09
CA ARG A 8 13.64 10.32 1.01
C ARG A 8 13.27 8.89 1.45
N ILE A 9 12.00 8.64 1.79
CA ILE A 9 11.53 7.30 2.14
C ILE A 9 11.72 6.34 0.96
N LEU A 10 11.31 6.72 -0.25
CA LEU A 10 11.48 5.89 -1.44
C LEU A 10 12.97 5.63 -1.77
N ALA A 11 13.83 6.64 -1.57
CA ALA A 11 15.27 6.51 -1.76
C ALA A 11 15.95 5.66 -0.68
N GLY A 12 15.37 5.60 0.53
CA GLY A 12 15.85 4.80 1.66
C GLY A 12 15.65 3.29 1.50
N GLU A 13 14.83 2.85 0.55
CA GLU A 13 14.69 1.43 0.24
C GLU A 13 16.00 0.85 -0.32
N SER A 14 16.37 -0.36 0.10
CA SER A 14 17.51 -1.06 -0.49
C SER A 14 17.24 -1.46 -1.94
N ARG A 15 18.29 -1.82 -2.70
CA ARG A 15 18.11 -2.38 -4.05
C ARG A 15 17.25 -3.66 -4.02
N PHE A 16 17.46 -4.51 -3.02
CA PHE A 16 16.68 -5.72 -2.79
C PHE A 16 15.21 -5.39 -2.53
N SER A 17 14.93 -4.51 -1.57
CA SER A 17 13.56 -4.11 -1.18
C SER A 17 12.80 -3.50 -2.35
N ARG A 18 13.42 -2.59 -3.12
CA ARG A 18 12.79 -2.02 -4.32
C ARG A 18 12.39 -3.08 -5.34
N ARG A 19 13.20 -4.12 -5.52
CA ARG A 19 12.87 -5.23 -6.42
C ARG A 19 11.72 -6.08 -5.89
N VAL A 20 11.70 -6.39 -4.59
CA VAL A 20 10.59 -7.09 -3.94
C VAL A 20 9.29 -6.29 -4.11
N LEU A 21 9.31 -5.00 -3.77
CA LEU A 21 8.18 -4.08 -3.96
C LEU A 21 7.69 -4.07 -5.40
N ALA A 22 8.59 -3.89 -6.38
CA ALA A 22 8.21 -3.87 -7.79
C ALA A 22 7.56 -5.19 -8.25
N LYS A 23 8.12 -6.35 -7.85
CA LYS A 23 7.55 -7.65 -8.20
C LYS A 23 6.17 -7.86 -7.58
N LEU A 24 6.00 -7.49 -6.31
CA LEU A 24 4.70 -7.55 -5.63
C LEU A 24 3.69 -6.62 -6.30
N ILE A 25 4.06 -5.37 -6.61
CA ILE A 25 3.17 -4.43 -7.31
C ILE A 25 2.73 -4.98 -8.67
N ILE A 26 3.66 -5.52 -9.47
CA ILE A 26 3.35 -6.11 -10.77
C ILE A 26 2.44 -7.33 -10.63
N ASP A 27 2.71 -8.22 -9.67
CA ASP A 27 1.84 -9.37 -9.37
C ASP A 27 0.42 -8.90 -9.04
N ARG A 28 0.28 -7.90 -8.16
CA ARG A 28 -1.03 -7.35 -7.78
C ARG A 28 -1.74 -6.68 -8.95
N ALA A 29 -1.02 -5.88 -9.74
CA ALA A 29 -1.57 -5.22 -10.92
C ALA A 29 -2.15 -6.23 -11.92
N ASN A 30 -1.49 -7.38 -12.09
CA ASN A 30 -1.96 -8.44 -12.99
C ASN A 30 -3.15 -9.22 -12.44
N ARG A 31 -3.28 -9.35 -11.11
CA ARG A 31 -4.40 -10.05 -10.45
C ARG A 31 -5.65 -9.20 -10.31
N ALA A 32 -5.52 -7.88 -10.22
CA ALA A 32 -6.63 -6.95 -9.97
C ALA A 32 -7.57 -6.72 -11.17
N LYS A 33 -7.63 -7.65 -12.13
CA LYS A 33 -8.47 -7.54 -13.34
C LYS A 33 -9.95 -7.60 -13.01
N ASP A 34 -10.33 -8.50 -12.09
CA ASP A 34 -11.73 -8.78 -11.77
C ASP A 34 -12.20 -8.08 -10.48
N ALA A 35 -11.27 -7.69 -9.61
CA ALA A 35 -11.54 -7.06 -8.31
C ALA A 35 -10.40 -6.12 -7.94
N ALA A 36 -10.73 -4.98 -7.33
CA ALA A 36 -9.71 -4.10 -6.77
C ALA A 36 -8.99 -4.79 -5.60
N ILE A 37 -7.68 -4.60 -5.49
CA ILE A 37 -6.84 -5.26 -4.48
C ILE A 37 -6.19 -4.22 -3.58
N GLY A 38 -6.31 -4.39 -2.26
CA GLY A 38 -5.55 -3.63 -1.28
C GLY A 38 -4.49 -4.52 -0.64
N THR A 39 -3.27 -4.05 -0.42
CA THR A 39 -2.18 -4.86 0.14
C THR A 39 -1.31 -4.01 1.06
N LEU A 40 -0.93 -4.54 2.23
CA LEU A 40 0.17 -3.97 3.02
C LEU A 40 1.48 -4.57 2.52
N LEU A 41 2.35 -3.70 2.02
CA LEU A 41 3.64 -4.07 1.48
C LEU A 41 4.76 -3.73 2.49
N PRO A 42 5.81 -4.58 2.53
CA PRO A 42 6.91 -4.43 3.47
C PRO A 42 7.86 -3.30 3.05
N SER A 43 8.62 -2.78 4.00
CA SER A 43 9.73 -1.86 3.80
C SER A 43 10.96 -2.40 4.55
N CYS A 44 12.17 -2.14 4.06
CA CYS A 44 13.37 -2.39 4.88
C CYS A 44 13.61 -1.32 5.96
N GLN A 45 12.87 -0.22 5.92
CA GLN A 45 12.89 0.81 6.96
C GLN A 45 11.89 0.41 8.04
N SER A 46 12.36 0.28 9.28
CA SER A 46 11.58 -0.31 10.37
C SER A 46 10.35 0.50 10.76
N ASP A 47 10.34 1.80 10.51
CA ASP A 47 9.26 2.74 10.82
C ASP A 47 8.34 3.04 9.62
N VAL A 48 8.56 2.40 8.47
CA VAL A 48 7.79 2.58 7.24
C VAL A 48 6.95 1.34 6.94
N THR A 49 5.74 1.56 6.42
CA THR A 49 4.97 0.52 5.71
C THR A 49 4.34 1.11 4.46
N TYR A 50 4.20 0.27 3.44
CA TYR A 50 3.54 0.66 2.20
C TYR A 50 2.11 0.12 2.16
N VAL A 51 1.21 0.90 1.55
CA VAL A 51 -0.17 0.52 1.30
C VAL A 51 -0.40 0.61 -0.20
N LEU A 52 -0.56 -0.54 -0.84
CA LEU A 52 -0.89 -0.61 -2.25
C LEU A 52 -2.40 -0.70 -2.41
N TYR A 53 -2.95 0.09 -3.32
CA TYR A 53 -4.30 -0.09 -3.83
C TYR A 53 -4.28 -0.15 -5.35
N ILE A 54 -4.69 -1.29 -5.91
CA ILE A 54 -4.88 -1.46 -7.34
C ILE A 54 -6.37 -1.41 -7.63
N GLY A 55 -6.83 -0.35 -8.30
CA GLY A 55 -8.18 -0.28 -8.84
C GLY A 55 -8.28 -0.92 -10.23
N GLN A 56 -9.49 -1.24 -10.68
CA GLN A 56 -9.71 -1.89 -11.98
C GLN A 56 -9.49 -0.97 -13.20
N GLY A 57 -9.26 0.33 -12.97
CA GLY A 57 -9.34 1.36 -13.98
C GLY A 57 -10.78 1.76 -14.31
N ALA A 58 -10.95 2.76 -15.17
CA ALA A 58 -12.25 3.22 -15.62
C ALA A 58 -12.22 3.61 -17.09
N ALA A 59 -13.39 3.64 -17.73
CA ALA A 59 -13.54 4.22 -19.06
C ALA A 59 -13.21 5.74 -19.01
N PRO A 60 -12.72 6.34 -20.12
CA PRO A 60 -12.33 7.75 -20.14
C PRO A 60 -13.39 8.72 -19.63
N SER A 61 -14.68 8.45 -19.91
CA SER A 61 -15.81 9.29 -19.48
C SER A 61 -16.06 9.30 -17.96
N ARG A 62 -15.52 8.33 -17.22
CA ARG A 62 -15.65 8.22 -15.75
C ARG A 62 -14.33 8.40 -15.03
N TYR A 63 -13.26 8.68 -15.75
CA TYR A 63 -11.90 8.64 -15.22
C TYR A 63 -11.67 9.63 -14.08
N ASP A 64 -12.22 10.84 -14.15
CA ASP A 64 -12.07 11.84 -13.09
C ASP A 64 -12.74 11.44 -11.78
N HIS A 65 -13.96 10.87 -11.85
CA HIS A 65 -14.66 10.37 -10.67
C HIS A 65 -13.91 9.18 -10.07
N TYR A 66 -13.50 8.26 -10.94
CA TYR A 66 -12.73 7.09 -10.54
C TYR A 66 -11.42 7.45 -9.83
N ARG A 67 -10.66 8.44 -10.32
CA ARG A 67 -9.43 8.89 -9.66
C ARG A 67 -9.69 9.46 -8.27
N LYS A 68 -10.76 10.24 -8.10
CA LYS A 68 -11.17 10.76 -6.79
C LYS A 68 -11.51 9.63 -5.83
N ASP A 69 -12.31 8.66 -6.27
CA ASP A 69 -12.67 7.49 -5.46
C ASP A 69 -11.45 6.64 -5.09
N ARG A 70 -10.53 6.45 -6.04
CA ARG A 70 -9.28 5.70 -5.83
C ARG A 70 -8.39 6.39 -4.79
N ALA A 71 -8.21 7.70 -4.89
CA ALA A 71 -7.46 8.47 -3.91
C ALA A 71 -8.10 8.44 -2.50
N MET A 72 -9.42 8.57 -2.41
CA MET A 72 -10.15 8.47 -1.13
C MET A 72 -10.02 7.07 -0.53
N THR A 73 -10.17 6.02 -1.35
CA THR A 73 -10.03 4.63 -0.93
C THR A 73 -8.61 4.34 -0.45
N LEU A 74 -7.60 4.80 -1.20
CA LEU A 74 -6.20 4.66 -0.83
C LEU A 74 -5.92 5.32 0.52
N ARG A 75 -6.39 6.56 0.72
CA ARG A 75 -6.22 7.29 1.98
C ARG A 75 -6.89 6.55 3.15
N ALA A 76 -8.11 6.07 2.98
CA ALA A 76 -8.81 5.29 4.00
C ALA A 76 -8.06 3.99 4.35
N ARG A 77 -7.49 3.31 3.35
CA ARG A 77 -6.62 2.14 3.59
C ARG A 77 -5.33 2.53 4.32
N CYS A 78 -4.73 3.68 4.06
CA CYS A 78 -3.55 4.14 4.80
C CYS A 78 -3.87 4.37 6.29
N ILE A 79 -5.03 4.97 6.59
CA ILE A 79 -5.49 5.15 7.97
C ILE A 79 -5.70 3.78 8.64
N ALA A 80 -6.39 2.86 7.95
CA ALA A 80 -6.61 1.50 8.43
C ALA A 80 -5.29 0.73 8.65
N ALA A 81 -4.28 0.94 7.80
CA ALA A 81 -2.97 0.32 7.93
C ALA A 81 -2.26 0.72 9.23
N LYS A 82 -2.40 1.99 9.65
CA LYS A 82 -1.84 2.44 10.93
C LYS A 82 -2.47 1.73 12.13
N ALA A 83 -3.76 1.39 12.07
CA ALA A 83 -4.42 0.62 13.13
C ALA A 83 -3.90 -0.84 13.18
N VAL A 84 -3.55 -1.42 12.04
CA VAL A 84 -2.94 -2.77 11.97
C VAL A 84 -1.50 -2.77 12.46
N LEU A 85 -0.74 -1.73 12.12
CA LEU A 85 0.70 -1.61 12.39
C LEU A 85 0.96 -0.32 13.19
N PRO A 86 0.53 -0.25 14.46
CA PRO A 86 0.61 0.97 15.27
C PRO A 86 2.06 1.41 15.53
N GLU A 87 3.05 0.53 15.39
CA GLU A 87 4.46 0.85 15.52
C GLU A 87 5.03 1.63 14.31
N LYS A 88 4.37 1.61 13.15
CA LYS A 88 4.85 2.27 11.93
C LYS A 88 4.53 3.75 11.95
N ARG A 89 5.54 4.60 11.89
CA ARG A 89 5.36 6.06 11.86
C ARG A 89 4.89 6.55 10.49
N PHE A 90 5.52 6.05 9.43
CA PHE A 90 5.27 6.50 8.07
C PHE A 90 4.43 5.48 7.31
N ILE A 91 3.25 5.91 6.86
CA ILE A 91 2.38 5.12 5.99
C ILE A 91 2.46 5.72 4.59
N VAL A 92 2.98 4.95 3.63
CA VAL A 92 3.12 5.38 2.23
C VAL A 92 2.10 4.66 1.36
N GLY A 93 1.09 5.39 0.90
CA GLY A 93 0.08 4.90 -0.03
C GLY A 93 0.50 5.04 -1.48
N VAL A 94 0.29 3.97 -2.27
CA VAL A 94 0.46 3.95 -3.72
C VAL A 94 -0.82 3.40 -4.36
N GLY A 95 -1.48 4.23 -5.17
CA GLY A 95 -2.69 3.89 -5.90
C GLY A 95 -2.39 3.73 -7.39
N LEU A 96 -2.69 2.57 -7.96
CA LEU A 96 -2.46 2.26 -9.38
C LEU A 96 -3.71 1.64 -10.00
N ASP A 97 -3.69 1.50 -11.32
CA ASP A 97 -4.68 0.72 -12.05
C ASP A 97 -4.17 -0.69 -12.37
N ALA A 98 -5.11 -1.61 -12.57
CA ALA A 98 -4.83 -2.98 -13.00
C ALA A 98 -4.14 -2.99 -14.37
N ALA A 99 -3.29 -4.01 -14.59
CA ALA A 99 -2.54 -4.13 -15.82
C ALA A 99 -3.48 -4.22 -17.04
N GLY A 100 -3.25 -3.37 -18.05
CA GLY A 100 -4.06 -3.29 -19.27
C GLY A 100 -5.25 -2.32 -19.19
N SER A 101 -5.43 -1.60 -18.08
CA SER A 101 -6.41 -0.52 -17.99
C SER A 101 -6.14 0.61 -18.98
N LYS A 102 -7.20 1.26 -19.46
CA LYS A 102 -7.08 2.47 -20.30
C LYS A 102 -6.87 3.69 -19.39
N GLY A 103 -5.62 3.91 -18.99
CA GLY A 103 -5.21 4.99 -18.08
C GLY A 103 -3.89 4.64 -17.38
N SER A 104 -3.13 5.64 -16.96
CA SER A 104 -1.84 5.46 -16.27
C SER A 104 -1.67 6.43 -15.10
N SER A 105 -2.76 6.82 -14.43
CA SER A 105 -2.61 7.70 -13.28
C SER A 105 -2.11 6.91 -12.10
N GLU A 106 -1.18 7.48 -11.37
CA GLU A 106 -0.86 7.08 -10.00
C GLU A 106 -1.44 8.06 -8.98
N ASP A 107 -1.74 7.57 -7.78
CA ASP A 107 -2.00 8.39 -6.59
C ASP A 107 -0.97 8.07 -5.51
N PHE A 108 -0.50 9.09 -4.80
CA PHE A 108 0.42 8.94 -3.70
C PHE A 108 -0.15 9.57 -2.43
N VAL A 109 0.08 8.91 -1.29
CA VAL A 109 -0.28 9.40 0.03
C VAL A 109 0.91 9.20 0.96
N LEU A 110 1.27 10.22 1.73
CA LEU A 110 2.17 10.06 2.87
C LEU A 110 1.41 10.46 4.13
N ILE A 111 1.44 9.59 5.15
CA ILE A 111 0.95 9.93 6.49
C ILE A 111 2.12 9.79 7.45
N ASP A 112 2.53 10.90 8.06
CA ASP A 112 3.39 10.89 9.24
C ASP A 112 2.50 10.88 10.47
N THR A 113 2.59 9.82 11.28
CA THR A 113 1.73 9.63 12.45
C THR A 113 2.40 10.06 13.76
N LEU A 114 3.49 10.83 13.71
CA LEU A 114 4.23 11.24 14.92
C LEU A 114 3.32 11.88 15.98
N GLU A 115 2.36 12.70 15.56
CA GLU A 115 1.47 13.45 16.46
C GLU A 115 0.10 12.78 16.68
N TRP A 116 -0.08 11.54 16.25
CA TRP A 116 -1.35 10.85 16.41
C TRP A 116 -1.55 10.43 17.87
N SER A 117 -2.64 10.88 18.47
CA SER A 117 -3.05 10.46 19.81
C SER A 117 -3.75 9.09 19.78
N ASP A 118 -3.94 8.50 20.97
CA ASP A 118 -4.70 7.25 21.14
C ASP A 118 -6.14 7.37 20.64
N GLU A 119 -6.76 8.54 20.74
CA GLU A 119 -8.11 8.79 20.19
C GLU A 119 -8.11 8.74 18.66
N VAL A 120 -7.04 9.24 18.02
CA VAL A 120 -6.90 9.16 16.56
C VAL A 120 -6.66 7.72 16.13
N LEU A 121 -5.84 6.97 16.86
CA LEU A 121 -5.62 5.54 16.62
C LEU A 121 -6.91 4.73 16.79
N LYS A 122 -7.73 5.05 17.79
CA LYS A 122 -9.04 4.42 17.96
C LYS A 122 -9.97 4.68 16.78
N LYS A 123 -10.03 5.92 16.28
CA LYS A 123 -10.81 6.25 15.07
C LYS A 123 -10.30 5.52 13.83
N ALA A 124 -8.98 5.32 13.73
CA ALA A 124 -8.40 4.54 12.64
C ALA A 124 -8.82 3.06 12.71
N GLU A 125 -8.89 2.49 13.91
CA GLU A 125 -9.39 1.13 14.13
C GLU A 125 -10.90 1.01 13.85
N ASP A 126 -11.71 1.99 14.28
CA ASP A 126 -13.14 2.02 13.97
C ASP A 126 -13.36 2.06 12.44
N LEU A 127 -12.65 2.94 11.73
CA LEU A 127 -12.67 3.01 10.26
C LEU A 127 -12.23 1.69 9.62
N ARG A 128 -11.18 1.05 10.15
CA ARG A 128 -10.69 -0.25 9.66
C ARG A 128 -11.78 -1.32 9.74
N ARG A 129 -12.48 -1.39 10.88
CA ARG A 129 -13.55 -2.36 11.14
C ARG A 129 -14.77 -2.10 10.27
N ASP A 130 -15.20 -0.84 10.18
CA ASP A 130 -16.38 -0.43 9.41
C ASP A 130 -16.20 -0.69 7.91
N LEU A 131 -15.02 -0.38 7.36
CA LEU A 131 -14.72 -0.60 5.94
C LEU A 131 -14.19 -2.01 5.64
N GLY A 132 -13.92 -2.81 6.67
CA GLY A 132 -13.42 -4.17 6.52
C GLY A 132 -12.01 -4.27 5.93
N TYR A 133 -11.18 -3.23 6.05
CA TYR A 133 -9.83 -3.23 5.50
C TYR A 133 -8.86 -3.99 6.41
N PHE A 134 -8.06 -4.88 5.82
CA PHE A 134 -7.01 -5.61 6.54
C PHE A 134 -7.49 -6.35 7.80
N ILE A 135 -8.74 -6.83 7.79
CA ILE A 135 -9.31 -7.65 8.86
C ILE A 135 -8.76 -9.07 8.74
N GLU A 136 -8.37 -9.66 9.88
CA GLU A 136 -7.88 -11.04 9.92
C GLU A 136 -8.93 -12.02 9.40
N GLY A 137 -8.48 -13.02 8.62
CA GLY A 137 -9.35 -13.95 7.90
C GLY A 137 -9.91 -13.41 6.57
N ARG A 138 -9.91 -12.08 6.36
CA ARG A 138 -10.20 -11.45 5.05
C ARG A 138 -8.93 -11.01 4.32
N ALA A 139 -7.93 -10.58 5.07
CA ALA A 139 -6.60 -10.29 4.58
C ALA A 139 -5.62 -11.37 5.07
N VAL A 140 -4.84 -11.93 4.15
CA VAL A 140 -4.00 -13.11 4.38
C VAL A 140 -2.55 -12.67 4.51
N LEU A 141 -1.88 -13.11 5.57
CA LEU A 141 -0.43 -12.99 5.67
C LEU A 141 0.20 -13.95 4.66
N ALA A 142 1.02 -13.43 3.77
CA ALA A 142 1.64 -14.18 2.70
C ALA A 142 3.16 -13.92 2.69
N GLN A 143 3.89 -14.88 2.13
CA GLN A 143 5.34 -14.83 2.00
C GLN A 143 5.75 -14.63 0.54
N PHE A 144 6.76 -13.80 0.34
CA PHE A 144 7.43 -13.61 -0.94
C PHE A 144 8.90 -13.97 -0.78
N VAL A 145 9.35 -14.98 -1.53
CA VAL A 145 10.75 -15.44 -1.48
C VAL A 145 11.50 -14.89 -2.67
N GLU A 146 12.63 -14.24 -2.42
CA GLU A 146 13.49 -13.67 -3.45
C GLU A 146 14.96 -13.80 -3.07
N ALA A 147 15.79 -14.22 -4.02
CA ALA A 147 17.24 -14.27 -3.82
C ALA A 147 17.89 -12.89 -3.98
N GLU A 148 18.72 -12.44 -3.04
CA GLU A 148 19.53 -11.22 -3.24
C GLU A 148 20.76 -11.49 -4.12
N TYR A 149 21.43 -12.59 -3.82
CA TYR A 149 22.55 -13.19 -4.52
C TYR A 149 22.29 -14.69 -4.71
N PRO A 150 23.02 -15.38 -5.61
CA PRO A 150 22.88 -16.83 -5.76
C PRO A 150 23.01 -17.56 -4.41
N GLY A 151 21.97 -18.31 -4.04
CA GLY A 151 21.91 -19.08 -2.78
C GLY A 151 21.45 -18.31 -1.53
N SER A 152 20.93 -17.08 -1.66
CA SER A 152 20.43 -16.27 -0.53
C SER A 152 18.93 -16.02 -0.63
N ASP A 153 18.14 -17.09 -0.51
CA ASP A 153 16.67 -16.98 -0.51
C ASP A 153 16.20 -16.24 0.75
N ILE A 154 15.65 -15.04 0.56
CA ILE A 154 15.10 -14.20 1.64
C ILE A 154 13.59 -14.23 1.53
N SER A 155 12.91 -14.62 2.61
CA SER A 155 11.46 -14.53 2.73
C SER A 155 11.06 -13.16 3.29
N VAL A 156 10.07 -12.54 2.66
CA VAL A 156 9.50 -11.27 3.09
C VAL A 156 8.00 -11.44 3.28
N ASP A 157 7.53 -11.14 4.49
CA ASP A 157 6.10 -11.18 4.82
C ASP A 157 5.38 -9.93 4.32
N TYR A 158 4.16 -10.11 3.84
CA TYR A 158 3.26 -9.01 3.43
C TYR A 158 1.79 -9.43 3.63
N ARG A 159 0.86 -8.46 3.65
CA ARG A 159 -0.57 -8.76 3.90
C ARG A 159 -1.41 -8.47 2.67
N ALA A 160 -1.96 -9.53 2.08
CA ALA A 160 -2.79 -9.53 0.86
C ALA A 160 -4.28 -9.42 1.16
#